data_AF-A0A961HFI3-F1
#
_entry.id   AF-A0A961HFI3-F1
#
_cell.length_a   1.000
_cell.length_b   1.000
_cell.length_c   1.000
_cell.angle_alpha   90.00
_cell.angle_beta   90.00
_cell.angle_gamma   90.00
#
_symmetry.space_group_name_H-M   'P 1'
#
loop_
_entity.id
_entity.type
_entity.pdbx_description
1 polymer ?
#
loop_
_entity_poly.entity_id
_entity_poly.type
_entity_poly.pdbx_seq_one_letter_code
_entity_poly.pdbx_strand_id
1 'polypeptide(L)'
;STRVIAGFIAVIPLYVLGLISAYFASRTVTTLFNGQSTGSYDHYFNLFLPPVDVLWSFGKVLVFAFVIILVHCYYGYFASGGPSGVGVAVGHAVRAALVLIALLDFFLGLAIWGTSTTVRVGG
;
A
#
# COMPACT_ATOMS: atom_id res chain seq x y z
N SER A 1 -4.81 21.90 2.21
CA SER A 1 -4.47 21.34 3.53
C SER A 1 -5.55 20.40 4.06
N THR A 2 -6.80 20.82 4.25
CA THR A 2 -7.88 19.99 4.85
C THR A 2 -8.11 18.65 4.13
N ARG A 3 -8.07 18.64 2.78
CA ARG A 3 -8.25 17.42 1.97
C ARG A 3 -7.16 16.37 2.21
N VAL A 4 -5.92 16.83 2.43
CA VAL A 4 -4.76 15.95 2.68
C VAL A 4 -4.89 15.32 4.06
N ILE A 5 -5.19 16.12 5.09
CA ILE A 5 -5.38 15.62 6.46
C ILE A 5 -6.53 14.61 6.51
N ALA A 6 -7.67 14.91 5.88
CA ALA A 6 -8.81 14.00 5.82
C ALA A 6 -8.44 12.68 5.13
N GLY A 7 -7.67 12.73 4.04
CA GLY A 7 -7.20 11.53 3.34
C GLY A 7 -6.26 10.68 4.21
N PHE A 8 -5.36 11.29 4.97
CA PHE A 8 -4.50 10.55 5.90
C PHE A 8 -5.29 9.86 7.01
N ILE A 9 -6.26 10.57 7.61
CA ILE A 9 -7.14 10.00 8.64
C ILE A 9 -7.93 8.80 8.09
N ALA A 10 -8.31 8.82 6.82
CA ALA A 10 -9.00 7.70 6.18
C ALA A 10 -8.08 6.54 5.81
N VAL A 11 -6.89 6.80 5.29
CA VAL A 11 -5.97 5.75 4.79
C VAL A 11 -5.40 4.90 5.92
N ILE A 12 -5.05 5.50 7.06
CA ILE A 12 -4.46 4.78 8.20
C ILE A 12 -5.34 3.60 8.67
N PRO A 13 -6.62 3.78 9.04
CA PRO A 13 -7.46 2.66 9.47
C PRO A 13 -7.75 1.68 8.33
N LEU A 14 -7.91 2.16 7.09
CA LEU A 14 -8.10 1.28 5.93
C LEU A 14 -6.91 0.34 5.72
N TYR A 15 -5.69 0.85 5.86
CA TYR A 15 -4.49 0.03 5.77
C TYR A 15 -4.40 -0.99 6.90
N VAL A 16 -4.69 -0.59 8.15
CA VAL A 16 -4.67 -1.50 9.31
C VAL A 16 -5.69 -2.63 9.12
N LEU A 17 -6.90 -2.32 8.67
CA LEU A 17 -7.91 -3.33 8.37
C LEU A 17 -7.46 -4.27 7.25
N GLY A 18 -6.86 -3.71 6.19
CA GLY A 18 -6.25 -4.50 5.11
C GLY A 18 -5.19 -5.48 5.64
N LEU A 19 -4.28 -5.00 6.48
CA LEU A 19 -3.21 -5.81 7.06
C LEU A 19 -3.75 -6.95 7.93
N ILE A 20 -4.70 -6.64 8.83
CA ILE A 20 -5.34 -7.65 9.68
C ILE A 20 -6.06 -8.70 8.83
N SER A 21 -6.80 -8.26 7.81
CA SER A 21 -7.51 -9.17 6.90
C SER A 21 -6.55 -10.08 6.13
N ALA A 22 -5.41 -9.55 5.66
CA ALA A 22 -4.39 -10.33 4.96
C ALA A 22 -3.74 -11.37 5.88
N TYR A 23 -3.44 -11.02 7.14
CA TYR A 23 -2.87 -11.96 8.12
C TYR A 23 -3.86 -13.06 8.49
N PHE A 24 -5.13 -12.70 8.67
CA PHE A 24 -6.18 -13.67 8.95
C PHE A 24 -6.40 -14.63 7.77
N ALA A 25 -6.46 -14.09 6.55
CA ALA A 25 -6.63 -14.89 5.34
C ALA A 25 -5.44 -15.86 5.13
N SER A 26 -4.21 -15.36 5.21
CA SER A 26 -2.99 -16.19 5.04
C SER A 26 -2.89 -17.30 6.07
N ARG A 27 -3.21 -17.03 7.35
CA ARG A 27 -3.25 -18.05 8.40
C ARG A 27 -4.31 -19.10 8.11
N THR A 28 -5.53 -18.66 7.82
CA THR A 28 -6.67 -19.56 7.57
C THR A 28 -6.43 -20.47 6.37
N VAL A 29 -5.92 -19.92 5.27
CA VAL A 29 -5.57 -20.69 4.07
C VAL A 29 -4.48 -21.72 4.38
N THR A 30 -3.44 -21.33 5.10
CA THR A 30 -2.31 -22.22 5.37
C THR A 30 -2.66 -23.33 6.35
N THR A 31 -3.43 -23.04 7.40
CA THR A 31 -3.75 -24.03 8.44
C THR A 31 -4.95 -24.90 8.08
N LEU A 32 -6.05 -24.30 7.61
CA LEU A 32 -7.30 -25.04 7.36
C LEU A 32 -7.35 -25.68 5.98
N PHE A 33 -6.87 -25.00 4.95
CA PHE A 33 -6.95 -25.51 3.58
C PHE A 33 -5.72 -26.34 3.20
N ASN A 34 -4.52 -25.87 3.54
CA ASN A 34 -3.26 -26.59 3.25
C ASN A 34 -2.85 -27.59 4.35
N GLY A 35 -3.62 -27.68 5.45
CA GLY A 35 -3.41 -28.65 6.53
C GLY A 35 -2.09 -28.50 7.29
N GLN A 36 -1.40 -27.35 7.17
CA GLN A 36 -0.14 -27.11 7.87
C GLN A 36 -0.37 -26.86 9.36
N SER A 37 0.61 -27.23 10.20
CA SER A 37 0.50 -26.98 11.63
C SER A 37 0.54 -25.47 11.92
N THR A 38 -0.29 -25.02 12.87
CA THR A 38 -0.32 -23.61 13.30
C THR A 38 1.03 -23.13 13.81
N GLY A 39 1.80 -24.01 14.48
CA GLY A 39 3.13 -23.70 14.97
C GLY A 39 4.17 -23.49 13.87
N SER A 40 4.11 -24.29 12.79
CA SER A 40 4.98 -24.10 11.62
C SER A 40 4.66 -22.78 10.92
N TYR A 41 3.37 -22.45 10.74
CA TYR A 41 2.96 -21.17 10.17
C TYR A 41 3.46 -19.99 11.01
N ASP A 42 3.19 -19.99 12.32
CA ASP A 42 3.57 -18.88 13.20
C ASP A 42 5.10 -18.70 13.26
N HIS A 43 5.88 -19.79 13.21
CA HIS A 43 7.34 -19.74 13.14
C HIS A 43 7.85 -19.08 11.85
N TYR A 44 7.41 -19.57 10.69
CA TYR A 44 7.81 -19.02 9.40
C TYR A 44 7.29 -17.60 9.19
N PHE A 45 6.09 -17.30 9.68
CA PHE A 45 5.50 -15.96 9.58
C PHE A 45 6.34 -14.92 10.34
N ASN A 46 6.78 -15.22 11.57
CA ASN A 46 7.66 -14.32 12.33
C ASN A 46 9.08 -14.21 11.73
N LEU A 47 9.55 -15.27 11.07
CA LEU A 47 10.85 -15.26 10.41
C LEU A 47 10.83 -14.44 9.10
N PHE A 48 9.78 -14.59 8.30
CA PHE A 48 9.66 -13.97 6.97
C PHE A 48 9.02 -12.58 6.99
N LEU A 49 8.28 -12.25 8.04
CA LEU A 49 7.62 -10.95 8.17
C LEU A 49 8.07 -10.23 9.45
N PRO A 50 9.33 -9.79 9.51
CA PRO A 50 9.82 -9.08 10.67
C PRO A 50 9.06 -7.75 10.87
N PRO A 51 8.79 -7.33 12.12
CA PRO A 51 7.95 -6.16 12.41
C PRO A 51 8.45 -4.85 11.76
N VAL A 52 9.76 -4.76 11.49
CA VAL A 52 10.36 -3.61 10.80
C VAL A 52 9.87 -3.46 9.37
N ASP A 53 9.63 -4.56 8.64
CA ASP A 53 9.14 -4.51 7.26
C ASP A 53 7.68 -4.04 7.22
N VAL A 54 6.90 -4.33 8.28
CA VAL A 54 5.54 -3.81 8.46
C VAL A 54 5.55 -2.29 8.65
N LEU A 55 6.48 -1.77 9.46
CA LEU A 55 6.63 -0.32 9.65
C LEU A 55 7.06 0.39 8.35
N TRP A 56 7.97 -0.21 7.58
CA TRP A 56 8.35 0.31 6.26
C TRP A 56 7.18 0.29 5.27
N SER A 57 6.37 -0.77 5.28
CA SER A 57 5.15 -0.87 4.45
C SER A 57 4.13 0.22 4.83
N PHE A 58 3.92 0.46 6.13
CA PHE A 58 3.07 1.55 6.61
C PHE A 58 3.58 2.91 6.13
N GLY A 59 4.90 3.16 6.26
CA GLY A 59 5.54 4.37 5.74
C GLY A 59 5.32 4.58 4.25
N LYS A 60 5.54 3.54 3.42
CA LYS A 60 5.28 3.59 1.97
C LYS A 60 3.85 4.00 1.65
N VAL A 61 2.86 3.44 2.37
CA VAL A 61 1.43 3.75 2.16
C VAL A 61 1.11 5.21 2.46
N LEU A 62 1.73 5.80 3.48
CA LEU A 62 1.56 7.23 3.78
C LEU A 62 2.11 8.12 2.65
N VAL A 63 3.26 7.76 2.08
CA VAL A 63 3.83 8.49 0.94
C VAL A 63 2.94 8.34 -0.30
N PHE A 64 2.44 7.14 -0.58
CA PHE A 64 1.51 6.91 -1.70
C PHE A 64 0.23 7.71 -1.54
N ALA A 65 -0.38 7.69 -0.35
CA ALA A 65 -1.58 8.45 -0.05
C ALA A 65 -1.37 9.94 -0.31
N PHE A 66 -0.25 10.50 0.14
CA PHE A 66 0.09 11.90 -0.10
C PHE A 66 0.10 12.24 -1.59
N VAL A 67 0.85 11.47 -2.38
CA VAL A 67 0.99 11.69 -3.82
C VAL A 67 -0.36 11.54 -4.54
N ILE A 68 -1.13 10.49 -4.21
CA ILE A 68 -2.47 10.24 -4.77
C ILE A 68 -3.37 11.44 -4.53
N ILE A 69 -3.44 11.92 -3.29
CA ILE A 69 -4.32 13.04 -2.92
C ILE A 69 -3.91 14.30 -3.68
N LEU A 70 -2.60 14.59 -3.78
CA LEU A 70 -2.12 15.75 -4.52
C LEU A 70 -2.50 15.69 -6.01
N VAL A 71 -2.29 14.55 -6.66
CA VAL A 71 -2.63 14.36 -8.07
C VAL A 71 -4.14 14.51 -8.29
N HIS A 72 -4.96 13.87 -7.46
CA HIS A 72 -6.42 13.97 -7.59
C HIS A 72 -6.94 15.37 -7.27
N CYS A 73 -6.36 16.06 -6.29
CA CYS A 73 -6.70 17.45 -6.00
C CYS A 73 -6.30 18.38 -7.15
N TYR A 74 -5.16 18.14 -7.80
CA TYR A 74 -4.71 18.91 -8.94
C TYR A 74 -5.69 18.79 -10.10
N TYR A 75 -5.92 17.57 -10.60
CA TYR A 75 -6.85 17.35 -11.72
C TYR A 75 -8.29 17.73 -11.37
N GLY A 76 -8.71 17.55 -10.12
CA GLY A 76 -10.04 17.98 -9.65
C GLY A 76 -10.20 19.50 -9.58
N TYR A 77 -9.13 20.25 -9.27
CA TYR A 77 -9.16 21.71 -9.20
C TYR A 77 -9.22 22.35 -10.59
N PHE A 78 -8.56 21.75 -11.58
CA PHE A 78 -8.55 22.23 -12.97
C PHE A 78 -9.65 21.60 -13.86
N ALA A 79 -10.56 20.82 -13.28
CA ALA A 79 -11.65 20.22 -14.02
C ALA A 79 -12.64 21.30 -14.51
N SER A 80 -13.09 21.19 -15.75
CA SER A 80 -14.01 22.13 -16.40
C SER A 80 -14.92 21.39 -17.39
N GLY A 81 -15.97 22.04 -17.91
CA GLY A 81 -16.84 21.44 -18.94
C GLY A 81 -18.01 20.58 -18.42
N GLY A 82 -18.48 20.83 -17.19
CA GLY A 82 -19.63 20.12 -16.62
C GLY A 82 -19.34 18.65 -16.26
N PRO A 83 -20.37 17.81 -16.05
CA PRO A 83 -20.20 16.45 -15.54
C PRO A 83 -19.33 15.55 -16.42
N SER A 84 -19.41 15.70 -17.74
CA SER A 84 -18.59 14.96 -18.70
C SER A 84 -17.10 15.30 -18.57
N GLY A 85 -16.78 16.59 -18.46
CA GLY A 85 -15.40 17.04 -18.31
C GLY A 85 -14.77 16.66 -16.97
N VAL A 86 -15.57 16.60 -15.88
CA VAL A 86 -15.10 16.04 -14.60
C VAL A 86 -14.74 14.56 -14.72
N GLY A 87 -15.55 13.76 -15.44
CA GLY A 87 -15.25 12.35 -15.69
C GLY A 87 -13.93 12.15 -16.44
N VAL A 88 -13.67 12.99 -17.46
CA VAL A 88 -12.39 12.97 -18.20
C VAL A 88 -11.22 13.35 -17.30
N ALA A 89 -11.36 14.40 -16.48
CA ALA A 89 -10.33 14.84 -15.52
C ALA A 89 -10.00 13.75 -14.50
N VAL A 90 -11.02 13.05 -13.96
CA VAL A 90 -10.83 11.90 -13.07
C VAL A 90 -10.07 10.78 -13.79
N GLY A 91 -10.43 10.47 -15.03
CA GLY A 91 -9.74 9.46 -15.83
C GLY A 91 -8.25 9.80 -16.07
N HIS A 92 -7.91 11.08 -16.25
CA HIS A 92 -6.51 11.52 -16.32
C HIS A 92 -5.80 11.41 -14.97
N ALA A 93 -6.46 11.82 -13.89
CA ALA A 93 -5.94 11.74 -12.53
C ALA A 93 -5.57 10.31 -12.14
N VAL A 94 -6.47 9.35 -12.38
CA VAL A 94 -6.26 7.93 -12.03
C VAL A 94 -5.08 7.35 -12.83
N ARG A 95 -5.03 7.60 -14.14
CA ARG A 95 -3.92 7.13 -14.99
C ARG A 95 -2.57 7.70 -14.55
N ALA A 96 -2.52 9.01 -14.27
CA ALA A 96 -1.31 9.65 -13.79
C ALA A 96 -0.89 9.11 -12.40
N ALA A 97 -1.84 8.95 -11.49
CA ALA A 97 -1.58 8.40 -10.16
C ALA A 97 -1.05 6.97 -10.24
N LEU A 98 -1.62 6.10 -11.07
CA LEU A 98 -1.16 4.71 -11.24
C LEU A 98 0.30 4.64 -11.69
N VAL A 99 0.68 5.42 -12.71
CA VAL A 99 2.06 5.45 -13.21
C VAL A 99 3.01 6.01 -12.14
N LEU A 100 2.63 7.09 -11.47
CA LEU A 100 3.44 7.69 -10.41
C LEU A 100 3.66 6.74 -9.24
N ILE A 101 2.62 6.05 -8.78
CA ILE A 101 2.72 5.07 -7.69
C ILE A 101 3.58 3.89 -8.11
N ALA A 102 3.43 3.38 -9.33
CA ALA A 102 4.24 2.25 -9.81
C ALA A 102 5.74 2.60 -9.82
N LEU A 103 6.10 3.78 -10.32
CA LEU A 103 7.49 4.25 -10.28
C LEU A 103 7.97 4.46 -8.83
N LEU A 104 7.15 5.12 -8.01
CA LEU A 104 7.48 5.40 -6.63
C LEU A 104 7.63 4.12 -5.80
N ASP A 105 6.80 3.11 -6.05
CA ASP A 105 6.88 1.79 -5.41
C ASP A 105 8.18 1.08 -5.75
N PHE A 106 8.59 1.12 -7.02
CA PHE A 106 9.87 0.59 -7.46
C PHE A 106 11.04 1.29 -6.76
N PHE A 107 11.09 2.62 -6.78
CA PHE A 107 12.19 3.37 -6.17
C PHE A 107 12.22 3.24 -4.64
N LEU A 108 11.08 3.34 -3.95
CA LEU A 108 11.00 3.12 -2.51
C LEU A 108 11.34 1.68 -2.14
N GLY A 109 10.88 0.72 -2.95
CA GLY A 109 11.22 -0.69 -2.78
C GLY A 109 12.73 -0.93 -2.86
N LEU A 110 13.39 -0.37 -3.88
CA LEU A 110 14.84 -0.42 -3.99
C LEU A 110 15.56 0.33 -2.86
N ALA A 111 15.04 1.48 -2.44
CA ALA A 111 15.66 2.27 -1.38
C ALA A 111 15.60 1.55 -0.01
N ILE A 112 14.51 0.84 0.27
CA ILE A 112 14.29 0.17 1.55
C ILE A 112 14.93 -1.22 1.56
N TRP A 113 14.73 -2.01 0.50
CA TRP A 113 15.11 -3.42 0.46
C TRP A 113 16.10 -3.79 -0.66
N GLY A 114 16.53 -2.83 -1.49
CA GLY A 114 17.34 -3.12 -2.69
C GLY A 114 18.78 -3.56 -2.42
N THR A 115 19.38 -3.17 -1.29
CA THR A 115 20.77 -3.56 -0.94
C THR A 115 20.88 -4.45 0.30
N SER A 116 19.85 -4.47 1.15
CA SER A 116 19.82 -5.25 2.39
C SER A 116 18.39 -5.75 2.63
N THR A 117 18.14 -7.02 2.34
CA THR A 117 16.87 -7.66 2.72
C THR A 117 16.95 -8.12 4.17
N THR A 118 15.87 -7.92 4.92
CA THR A 118 15.78 -8.35 6.33
C THR A 118 15.80 -9.88 6.46
N VAL A 119 15.42 -10.60 5.40
CA VAL A 119 15.43 -12.05 5.32
C VAL A 119 16.23 -12.50 4.09
N ARG A 120 17.24 -13.34 4.30
CA ARG A 120 18.05 -13.95 3.24
C ARG A 120 17.67 -15.42 3.13
N VAL A 121 16.99 -15.80 2.05
CA VAL A 121 16.74 -17.21 1.72
C VAL A 121 17.83 -17.63 0.74
N GLY A 122 19.02 -17.89 1.26
CA GLY A 122 20.25 -18.09 0.48
C GLY A 122 21.14 -16.84 0.49
N GLY A 123 22.46 -17.07 0.55
CA GLY A 123 23.52 -16.08 0.79
C GLY A 123 23.45 -14.82 -0.06
#